data_AF-A0A960E2F5-F1
#
_entry.id   AF-A0A960E2F5-F1
#
_cell.length_a   1.000
_cell.length_b   1.000
_cell.length_c   1.000
_cell.angle_alpha   90.00
_cell.angle_beta   90.00
_cell.angle_gamma   90.00
#
_symmetry.space_group_name_H-M   'P 1'
#
loop_
_entity.id
_entity.type
_entity.pdbx_description
1 polymer ?
#
loop_
_entity_poly.entity_id
_entity_poly.type
_entity_poly.pdbx_seq_one_letter_code
_entity_poly.pdbx_strand_id
1 'polypeptide(L)'
;MTGTDLVARTRRLPDHRVPDLLAVAGADGTALVRSGRGLAGFGRAWRGDRSDLAAVLAAIDVDDEVGLPGSGPVAIGAVPFLASEPTVLTIPEVLVVHGDDGAWITTVAADGAGPDARDLDGVLARVAARPERPAPSEAPSSFTVAAARPPADWEAAVAEATARIRAGELDK
;
A
#
# COMPACT_ATOMS: atom_id res chain seq x y z
N MET A 1 -14.48 1.23 13.08
CA MET A 1 -15.45 0.40 12.34
C MET A 1 -15.00 -1.05 12.46
N THR A 2 -15.86 -1.90 13.00
CA THR A 2 -15.75 -3.35 12.87
C THR A 2 -16.02 -3.72 11.40
N GLY A 3 -15.33 -4.71 10.83
CA GLY A 3 -15.43 -5.03 9.40
C GLY A 3 -16.82 -5.50 8.91
N THR A 4 -17.77 -5.70 9.82
CA THR A 4 -19.07 -6.34 9.61
C THR A 4 -20.02 -5.66 8.61
N ASP A 5 -19.78 -4.38 8.28
CA ASP A 5 -20.63 -3.63 7.34
C ASP A 5 -19.97 -3.39 5.99
N LEU A 6 -18.75 -3.90 5.78
CA LEU A 6 -17.96 -3.70 4.57
C LEU A 6 -18.17 -4.83 3.57
N VAL A 7 -18.25 -4.48 2.29
CA VAL A 7 -18.26 -5.40 1.16
C VAL A 7 -17.05 -5.12 0.28
N ALA A 8 -16.28 -6.16 -0.02
CA ALA A 8 -15.22 -6.16 -1.01
C ALA A 8 -15.74 -6.74 -2.33
N ARG A 9 -15.66 -5.97 -3.40
CA ARG A 9 -16.04 -6.40 -4.75
C ARG A 9 -14.83 -6.36 -5.65
N THR A 10 -14.51 -7.50 -6.28
CA THR A 10 -13.36 -7.60 -7.18
C THR A 10 -13.81 -7.97 -8.59
N ARG A 11 -13.35 -7.20 -9.58
CA ARG A 11 -13.65 -7.43 -10.99
C ARG A 11 -12.38 -7.38 -11.84
N ARG A 12 -12.36 -8.21 -12.89
CA ARG A 12 -11.28 -8.21 -13.88
C ARG A 12 -11.21 -6.85 -14.57
N LEU A 13 -9.98 -6.38 -14.79
CA LEU A 13 -9.71 -5.24 -15.65
C LEU A 13 -9.21 -5.74 -17.01
N PRO A 14 -9.88 -5.38 -18.12
CA PRO A 14 -9.31 -5.63 -19.45
C PRO A 14 -7.97 -4.92 -19.62
N ASP A 15 -7.00 -5.54 -20.29
CA ASP A 15 -5.63 -5.02 -20.43
C ASP A 15 -5.57 -3.57 -20.93
N HIS A 16 -6.43 -3.19 -21.88
CA HIS A 16 -6.51 -1.84 -22.45
C HIS A 16 -7.14 -0.79 -21.51
N ARG A 17 -7.67 -1.22 -20.36
CA ARG A 17 -8.30 -0.36 -19.34
C ARG A 17 -7.45 -0.28 -18.07
N VAL A 18 -6.30 -0.95 -18.01
CA VAL A 18 -5.43 -0.92 -16.83
C VAL A 18 -4.79 0.47 -16.71
N PRO A 19 -5.06 1.22 -15.63
CA PRO A 19 -4.47 2.53 -15.43
C PRO A 19 -3.00 2.42 -15.02
N ASP A 20 -2.24 3.51 -15.15
CA ASP A 20 -0.94 3.62 -14.49
C ASP A 20 -1.12 3.52 -12.98
N LEU A 21 -0.49 2.52 -12.35
CA LEU A 21 -0.56 2.29 -10.91
C LEU A 21 -0.07 3.50 -10.10
N LEU A 22 0.89 4.27 -10.60
CA LEU A 22 1.33 5.49 -9.90
C LEU A 22 0.27 6.59 -9.96
N ALA A 23 -0.51 6.67 -11.03
CA ALA A 23 -1.65 7.58 -11.12
C ALA A 23 -2.80 7.14 -10.21
N VAL A 24 -3.05 5.83 -10.09
CA VAL A 24 -4.00 5.27 -9.11
C VAL A 24 -3.64 5.71 -7.69
N ALA A 25 -2.37 5.52 -7.30
CA ALA A 25 -1.89 5.94 -5.99
C ALA A 25 -1.93 7.47 -5.83
N GLY A 26 -1.62 8.26 -6.85
CA GLY A 26 -1.64 9.72 -6.76
C GLY A 26 -0.73 10.26 -5.63
N ALA A 27 -1.08 11.42 -5.08
CA ALA A 27 -0.28 12.09 -4.04
C ALA A 27 -0.48 11.52 -2.62
N ASP A 28 -1.62 10.87 -2.36
CA ASP A 28 -2.11 10.50 -1.01
C ASP A 28 -2.48 9.01 -0.88
N GLY A 29 -2.33 8.22 -1.94
CA GLY A 29 -2.58 6.78 -1.93
C GLY A 29 -1.35 5.97 -1.54
N THR A 30 -1.38 4.67 -1.87
CA THR A 30 -0.29 3.74 -1.59
C THR A 30 0.04 2.94 -2.84
N ALA A 31 1.32 2.64 -3.05
CA ALA A 31 1.81 1.86 -4.18
C ALA A 31 2.92 0.88 -3.72
N LEU A 32 2.81 -0.37 -4.15
CA LEU A 32 3.91 -1.33 -4.20
C LEU A 32 4.06 -1.76 -5.65
N VAL A 33 4.92 -1.05 -6.38
CA VAL A 33 5.05 -1.17 -7.84
C VAL A 33 6.49 -1.38 -8.24
N ARG A 34 6.71 -2.36 -9.13
CA ARG A 34 8.00 -2.61 -9.78
C ARG A 34 7.75 -2.84 -11.26
N SER A 35 8.41 -2.05 -12.11
CA SER A 35 8.32 -2.18 -13.57
C SER A 35 6.88 -2.16 -14.11
N GLY A 36 6.02 -1.29 -13.54
CA GLY A 36 4.62 -1.15 -13.95
C GLY A 36 3.68 -2.26 -13.45
N ARG A 37 4.19 -3.22 -12.67
CA ARG A 37 3.42 -4.31 -12.05
C ARG A 37 3.38 -4.16 -10.54
N GLY A 38 2.37 -4.75 -9.91
CA GLY A 38 2.16 -4.71 -8.47
C GLY A 38 0.76 -4.21 -8.13
N LEU A 39 0.66 -3.38 -7.11
CA LEU A 39 -0.62 -2.88 -6.61
C LEU A 39 -0.53 -1.41 -6.24
N ALA A 40 -1.64 -0.71 -6.44
CA ALA A 40 -1.80 0.67 -6.01
C ALA A 40 -3.25 0.95 -5.63
N GLY A 41 -3.46 1.77 -4.62
CA GLY A 41 -4.79 2.05 -4.11
C GLY A 41 -4.90 3.39 -3.41
N PHE A 42 -6.14 3.79 -3.18
CA PHE A 42 -6.47 5.04 -2.52
C PHE A 42 -7.78 4.93 -1.73
N GLY A 43 -8.10 5.98 -0.98
CA GLY A 43 -9.20 5.95 -0.01
C GLY A 43 -8.89 5.01 1.16
N ARG A 44 -9.81 4.90 2.11
CA ARG A 44 -9.57 4.13 3.33
C ARG A 44 -10.86 3.55 3.88
N ALA A 45 -11.11 2.28 3.58
CA ALA A 45 -12.21 1.53 4.16
C ALA A 45 -11.93 1.15 5.63
N TRP A 46 -10.67 0.90 5.96
CA TRP A 46 -10.25 0.56 7.32
C TRP A 46 -8.80 0.99 7.57
N ARG A 47 -8.50 1.33 8.84
CA ARG A 47 -7.13 1.47 9.34
C ARG A 47 -7.09 1.12 10.81
N GLY A 48 -6.09 0.33 11.19
CA GLY A 48 -5.93 -0.12 12.56
C GLY A 48 -4.66 -0.92 12.76
N ASP A 49 -4.53 -1.50 13.94
CA ASP A 49 -3.38 -2.32 14.31
C ASP A 49 -3.40 -3.67 13.59
N ARG A 50 -2.21 -4.21 13.30
CA ARG A 50 -2.06 -5.54 12.69
C ARG A 50 -2.76 -6.65 13.48
N SER A 51 -2.87 -6.53 14.80
CA SER A 51 -3.55 -7.52 15.65
C SER A 51 -5.05 -7.67 15.34
N ASP A 52 -5.71 -6.61 14.89
CA ASP A 52 -7.13 -6.63 14.51
C ASP A 52 -7.37 -7.13 13.08
N LEU A 53 -6.32 -7.15 12.24
CA LEU A 53 -6.46 -7.32 10.79
C LEU A 53 -7.17 -8.62 10.40
N ALA A 54 -6.81 -9.74 11.04
CA ALA A 54 -7.38 -11.04 10.70
C ALA A 54 -8.91 -11.07 10.93
N ALA A 55 -9.35 -10.50 12.07
CA ALA A 55 -10.77 -10.42 12.39
C ALA A 55 -11.52 -9.46 11.45
N VAL A 56 -10.88 -8.34 11.08
CA VAL A 56 -11.46 -7.37 10.14
C VAL A 56 -11.62 -7.98 8.76
N LEU A 57 -10.57 -8.61 8.20
CA LEU A 57 -10.65 -9.25 6.87
C LEU A 57 -11.68 -10.37 6.83
N ALA A 58 -11.78 -11.18 7.90
CA ALA A 58 -12.76 -12.26 7.99
C ALA A 58 -14.22 -11.76 8.09
N ALA A 59 -14.43 -10.52 8.51
CA ALA A 59 -15.75 -9.92 8.65
C ALA A 59 -16.24 -9.18 7.40
N ILE A 60 -15.36 -8.92 6.42
CA ILE A 60 -15.73 -8.27 5.16
C ILE A 60 -16.46 -9.29 4.27
N ASP A 61 -17.63 -8.93 3.76
CA ASP A 61 -18.33 -9.74 2.75
C ASP A 61 -17.59 -9.65 1.41
N VAL A 62 -17.39 -10.79 0.73
CA VAL A 62 -16.51 -10.87 -0.45
C VAL A 62 -17.26 -11.38 -1.67
N ASP A 63 -17.36 -10.52 -2.68
CA ASP A 63 -17.80 -10.84 -4.03
C ASP A 63 -16.57 -10.69 -4.97
N ASP A 64 -15.86 -11.80 -5.18
CA ASP A 64 -14.61 -11.83 -5.93
C ASP A 64 -14.71 -12.77 -7.14
N GLU A 65 -14.83 -12.18 -8.33
CA GLU A 65 -14.87 -12.91 -9.61
C GLU A 65 -13.49 -13.46 -10.01
N VAL A 66 -12.40 -12.91 -9.46
CA VAL A 66 -11.02 -13.21 -9.88
C VAL A 66 -10.49 -14.45 -9.16
N GLY A 67 -10.68 -14.53 -7.84
CA GLY A 67 -10.32 -15.70 -7.04
C GLY A 67 -8.82 -16.07 -7.07
N LEU A 68 -7.93 -15.09 -7.22
CA LEU A 68 -6.47 -15.27 -7.27
C LEU A 68 -5.79 -14.66 -6.04
N PRO A 69 -4.55 -15.08 -5.71
CA PRO A 69 -3.78 -14.40 -4.67
C PRO A 69 -3.68 -12.88 -4.92
N GLY A 70 -4.17 -12.08 -3.97
CA GLY A 70 -4.21 -10.62 -4.09
C GLY A 70 -5.50 -10.04 -4.70
N SER A 71 -6.49 -10.87 -5.05
CA SER A 71 -7.87 -10.43 -5.23
C SER A 71 -8.61 -10.37 -3.88
N GLY A 72 -9.74 -9.66 -3.83
CA GLY A 72 -10.43 -9.36 -2.57
C GLY A 72 -9.76 -8.23 -1.77
N PRO A 73 -10.16 -8.04 -0.50
CA PRO A 73 -9.64 -6.96 0.34
C PRO A 73 -8.20 -7.22 0.75
N VAL A 74 -7.32 -6.24 0.51
CA VAL A 74 -5.89 -6.30 0.88
C VAL A 74 -5.56 -5.16 1.81
N ALA A 75 -4.90 -5.47 2.93
CA ALA A 75 -4.33 -4.46 3.81
C ALA A 75 -2.88 -4.14 3.45
N ILE A 76 -2.54 -2.85 3.46
CA ILE A 76 -1.23 -2.33 3.08
C ILE A 76 -0.71 -1.43 4.19
N GLY A 77 0.58 -1.50 4.47
CA GLY A 77 1.25 -0.60 5.38
C GLY A 77 2.74 -0.91 5.50
N ALA A 78 3.40 -0.25 6.45
CA ALA A 78 4.81 -0.47 6.75
C ALA A 78 4.94 -1.09 8.14
N VAL A 79 5.84 -2.06 8.26
CA VAL A 79 6.21 -2.64 9.56
C VAL A 79 7.38 -1.82 10.12
N PRO A 80 7.25 -1.25 11.33
CA PRO A 80 8.35 -0.51 11.95
C PRO A 80 9.59 -1.39 12.17
N PHE A 81 10.78 -0.77 12.11
CA PHE A 81 12.04 -1.46 12.42
C PHE A 81 12.10 -1.89 13.89
N LEU A 82 11.63 -1.03 14.80
CA LEU A 82 11.54 -1.33 16.22
C LEU A 82 10.30 -2.18 16.49
N ALA A 83 10.49 -3.40 17.00
CA ALA A 83 9.40 -4.34 17.26
C ALA A 83 8.41 -3.86 18.33
N SER A 84 8.80 -2.89 19.17
CA SER A 84 7.93 -2.26 20.17
C SER A 84 6.94 -1.26 19.56
N GLU A 85 7.17 -0.81 18.33
CA GLU A 85 6.30 0.18 17.68
C GLU A 85 5.11 -0.51 17.00
N PRO A 86 3.90 0.06 17.09
CA PRO A 86 2.70 -0.55 16.53
C PRO A 86 2.76 -0.61 15.00
N THR A 87 2.33 -1.74 14.43
CA THR A 87 2.19 -1.88 12.98
C THR A 87 0.78 -1.47 12.58
N VAL A 88 0.65 -0.29 11.97
CA VAL A 88 -0.63 0.22 11.47
C VAL A 88 -0.78 -0.10 9.98
N LEU A 89 -1.90 -0.76 9.64
CA LEU A 89 -2.23 -1.17 8.28
C LEU A 89 -3.52 -0.46 7.82
N THR A 90 -3.70 -0.35 6.51
CA THR A 90 -4.86 0.28 5.87
C THR A 90 -5.44 -0.67 4.82
N ILE A 91 -6.77 -0.82 4.79
CA ILE A 91 -7.48 -1.41 3.63
C ILE A 91 -7.98 -0.24 2.77
N PRO A 92 -7.50 -0.08 1.53
CA PRO A 92 -7.96 0.98 0.62
C PRO A 92 -9.43 0.81 0.23
N GLU A 93 -10.10 1.90 -0.13
CA GLU A 93 -11.44 1.83 -0.74
C GLU A 93 -11.38 1.32 -2.19
N VAL A 94 -10.30 1.64 -2.90
CA VAL A 94 -10.04 1.19 -4.27
C VAL A 94 -8.60 0.68 -4.35
N LEU A 95 -8.43 -0.53 -4.86
CA LEU A 95 -7.14 -1.16 -5.10
C LEU A 95 -7.10 -1.72 -6.52
N VAL A 96 -6.10 -1.29 -7.30
CA VAL A 96 -5.80 -1.86 -8.61
C VAL A 96 -4.59 -2.75 -8.46
N VAL A 97 -4.69 -3.99 -8.97
CA VAL A 97 -3.58 -4.94 -9.06
C VAL A 97 -3.32 -5.22 -10.53
N HIS A 98 -2.04 -5.25 -10.90
CA HIS A 98 -1.57 -5.69 -12.20
C HIS A 98 -0.43 -6.70 -11.99
N GLY A 99 -0.78 -7.98 -12.08
CA GLY A 99 0.14 -9.10 -11.91
C GLY A 99 0.38 -9.85 -13.21
N ASP A 100 1.07 -10.99 -13.11
CA ASP A 100 1.36 -11.86 -14.26
C ASP A 100 0.09 -12.58 -14.75
N ASP A 101 -0.88 -12.83 -13.88
CA ASP A 101 -2.17 -13.46 -14.18
C ASP A 101 -3.25 -12.46 -14.66
N GLY A 102 -2.85 -11.23 -14.96
CA GLY A 102 -3.70 -10.14 -15.43
C GLY A 102 -3.94 -9.06 -14.37
N ALA A 103 -4.93 -8.20 -14.63
CA ALA A 103 -5.26 -7.07 -13.79
C ALA A 103 -6.69 -7.16 -13.24
N TRP A 104 -6.90 -6.55 -12.07
CA TRP A 104 -8.21 -6.44 -11.45
C TRP A 104 -8.29 -5.20 -10.57
N ILE A 105 -9.52 -4.84 -10.25
CA ILE A 105 -9.84 -3.79 -9.29
C ILE A 105 -10.67 -4.37 -8.15
N THR A 106 -10.26 -4.10 -6.92
CA THR A 106 -11.04 -4.38 -5.72
C THR A 106 -11.55 -3.05 -5.16
N THR A 107 -12.85 -2.94 -4.92
CA THR A 107 -13.43 -1.88 -4.11
C THR A 107 -13.84 -2.42 -2.75
N VAL A 108 -13.59 -1.67 -1.67
CA VAL A 108 -14.05 -2.00 -0.31
C VAL A 108 -14.81 -0.80 0.26
N ALA A 109 -16.09 -0.99 0.56
CA ALA A 109 -16.94 0.08 1.09
C ALA A 109 -18.12 -0.50 1.88
N ALA A 110 -18.87 0.35 2.60
CA ALA A 110 -20.09 -0.10 3.25
C ALA A 110 -21.14 -0.49 2.20
N ASP A 111 -22.00 -1.49 2.48
CA ASP A 111 -22.96 -1.93 1.46
C ASP A 111 -23.90 -0.79 1.03
N GLY A 112 -24.08 -0.64 -0.29
CA GLY A 112 -24.84 0.45 -0.90
C GLY A 112 -24.18 1.84 -0.82
N ALA A 113 -22.96 1.96 -0.32
CA ALA A 113 -22.23 3.23 -0.22
C ALA A 113 -20.81 3.12 -0.79
N GLY A 114 -20.29 4.22 -1.33
CA GLY A 114 -18.91 4.28 -1.82
C GLY A 114 -18.69 3.68 -3.22
N PRO A 115 -17.42 3.44 -3.61
CA PRO A 115 -17.09 2.87 -4.91
C PRO A 115 -17.53 1.40 -5.00
N ASP A 116 -17.96 0.99 -6.19
CA ASP A 116 -18.42 -0.37 -6.47
C ASP A 116 -17.80 -0.88 -7.76
N ALA A 117 -16.99 -1.94 -7.68
CA ALA A 117 -16.32 -2.53 -8.85
C ALA A 117 -17.30 -3.03 -9.94
N ARG A 118 -18.59 -3.21 -9.63
CA ARG A 118 -19.64 -3.51 -10.62
C ARG A 118 -19.90 -2.32 -11.56
N ASP A 119 -19.66 -1.10 -11.10
CA ASP A 119 -19.63 0.12 -11.91
C ASP A 119 -18.18 0.48 -12.26
N LEU A 120 -17.59 -0.31 -13.16
CA LEU A 120 -16.19 -0.16 -13.53
C LEU A 120 -15.87 1.23 -14.10
N ASP A 121 -16.77 1.80 -14.90
CA ASP A 121 -16.59 3.13 -15.48
C ASP A 121 -16.59 4.22 -14.39
N GLY A 122 -17.50 4.14 -13.42
CA GLY A 122 -17.52 5.05 -12.26
C GLY A 122 -16.25 4.96 -11.40
N VAL A 123 -15.75 3.75 -11.15
CA VAL A 123 -14.49 3.57 -10.39
C VAL A 123 -13.29 4.10 -11.18
N LEU A 124 -13.20 3.83 -12.48
CA LEU A 124 -12.12 4.35 -13.33
C LEU A 124 -12.19 5.87 -13.49
N ALA A 125 -13.38 6.47 -13.49
CA ALA A 125 -13.53 7.92 -13.45
C ALA A 125 -12.94 8.51 -12.14
N ARG A 126 -13.11 7.82 -11.00
CA ARG A 126 -12.46 8.23 -9.73
C ARG A 126 -10.95 8.11 -9.79
N VAL A 127 -10.42 7.08 -10.46
CA VAL A 127 -8.97 6.95 -10.73
C VAL A 127 -8.47 8.10 -11.59
N ALA A 128 -9.18 8.43 -12.67
CA ALA A 128 -8.80 9.52 -13.57
C ALA A 128 -8.91 10.91 -12.92
N ALA A 129 -9.81 11.08 -11.95
CA ALA A 129 -9.97 12.30 -11.18
C ALA A 129 -8.99 12.44 -10.00
N ARG A 130 -8.08 11.47 -9.80
CA ARG A 130 -7.06 11.57 -8.75
C ARG A 130 -6.19 12.81 -9.01
N PRO A 131 -5.80 13.55 -7.95
CA PRO A 131 -4.92 14.69 -8.11
C PRO A 131 -3.64 14.23 -8.79
N GLU A 132 -3.32 14.86 -9.91
CA GLU A 132 -2.09 14.60 -10.63
C GLU A 132 -0.89 14.92 -9.72
N ARG A 133 0.23 14.26 -10.01
CA ARG A 133 1.51 14.63 -9.39
C ARG A 133 1.75 16.13 -9.66
N PRO A 134 2.17 16.93 -8.67
CA PRO A 134 2.52 18.33 -8.88
C PRO A 134 3.49 18.47 -10.06
N ALA A 135 3.32 19.52 -10.86
CA ALA A 135 4.23 19.78 -11.96
C ALA A 135 5.67 19.92 -11.41
N PRO A 136 6.72 19.56 -12.18
CA PRO A 136 8.10 19.68 -11.71
C PRO A 136 8.47 21.09 -11.20
N SER A 137 7.82 22.14 -11.71
CA SER A 137 7.97 23.53 -11.27
C SER A 137 7.39 23.82 -9.87
N GLU A 138 6.47 22.98 -9.39
CA GLU A 138 5.82 23.08 -8.08
C GLU A 138 6.44 22.12 -7.05
N ALA A 139 7.35 21.24 -7.50
CA ALA A 139 8.09 20.34 -6.63
C ALA A 139 9.18 21.09 -5.83
N PRO A 140 9.57 20.59 -4.65
CA PRO A 140 10.72 21.11 -3.92
C PRO A 140 11.96 21.17 -4.81
N SER A 141 12.50 22.38 -5.00
CA SER A 141 13.62 22.65 -5.91
C SER A 141 14.97 22.81 -5.21
N SER A 142 14.99 22.74 -3.88
CA SER A 142 16.20 22.76 -3.07
C SER A 142 16.09 21.78 -1.91
N PHE A 143 17.23 21.27 -1.46
CA PHE A 143 17.36 20.38 -0.32
C PHE A 143 18.64 20.67 0.45
N THR A 144 18.63 20.38 1.74
CA THR A 144 19.82 20.39 2.59
C THR A 144 20.13 18.95 2.98
N VAL A 145 21.38 18.54 2.82
CA VAL A 145 21.86 17.24 3.30
C VAL A 145 22.59 17.46 4.61
N ALA A 146 22.15 16.76 5.65
CA ALA A 146 22.82 16.70 6.94
C ALA A 146 22.98 15.24 7.35
N ALA A 147 24.08 14.93 8.02
CA ALA A 147 24.28 13.60 8.55
C ALA A 147 23.32 13.34 9.72
N ALA A 148 22.58 12.23 9.69
CA ALA A 148 21.70 11.83 10.79
C ALA A 148 22.47 11.53 12.09
N ARG A 149 23.78 11.26 11.97
CA ARG A 149 24.73 11.17 13.08
C ARG A 149 26.12 11.66 12.64
N PRO A 150 26.94 12.23 13.54
CA PRO A 150 28.31 12.64 13.25
C PRO A 150 29.16 11.51 12.63
N PRO A 151 30.09 11.81 11.70
CA PRO A 151 30.97 10.81 11.11
C PRO A 151 31.81 10.03 12.15
N ALA A 152 32.32 10.72 13.18
CA ALA A 152 33.09 10.09 14.24
C ALA A 152 32.27 9.02 15.00
N ASP A 153 30.97 9.25 15.19
CA ASP A 153 30.10 8.27 15.83
C ASP A 153 29.95 7.03 14.94
N TRP A 154 29.83 7.20 13.62
CA TRP A 154 29.78 6.08 12.67
C TRP A 154 31.05 5.24 12.72
N GLU A 155 32.22 5.89 12.69
CA GLU A 155 33.52 5.23 12.79
C GLU A 155 33.63 4.42 14.09
N ALA A 156 33.23 5.01 15.22
CA ALA A 156 33.20 4.35 16.51
C ALA A 156 32.29 3.09 16.49
N ALA A 157 31.09 3.20 15.92
CA ALA A 157 30.16 2.07 15.84
C ALA A 157 30.67 0.93 14.93
N VAL A 158 31.34 1.26 13.81
CA VAL A 158 31.95 0.25 12.93
C VAL A 158 33.15 -0.42 13.61
N ALA A 159 33.99 0.37 14.30
CA ALA A 159 35.12 -0.15 15.05
C ALA A 159 34.66 -1.12 16.15
N GLU A 160 33.63 -0.75 16.91
CA GLU A 160 33.02 -1.60 17.95
C GLU A 160 32.47 -2.90 17.36
N ALA A 161 31.63 -2.82 16.33
CA ALA A 161 31.03 -3.99 15.69
C ALA A 161 32.11 -4.94 15.14
N THR A 162 33.15 -4.40 14.49
CA THR A 162 34.25 -5.20 13.94
C THR A 162 35.09 -5.85 15.04
N ALA A 163 35.33 -5.16 16.16
CA ALA A 163 36.03 -5.72 17.31
C ALA A 163 35.26 -6.91 17.90
N ARG A 164 33.93 -6.78 18.07
CA ARG A 164 33.05 -7.84 18.56
C ARG A 164 33.02 -9.04 17.61
N ILE A 165 33.01 -8.81 16.29
CA ILE A 165 33.09 -9.90 15.30
C ILE A 165 34.42 -10.65 15.43
N ARG A 166 35.55 -9.93 15.54
CA ARG A 166 36.88 -10.56 15.70
C ARG A 166 37.00 -11.32 17.02
N ALA A 167 36.33 -10.86 18.07
CA ALA A 167 36.27 -11.53 19.37
C ALA A 167 35.30 -12.74 19.38
N GLY A 168 34.51 -12.95 18.33
CA GLY A 168 33.49 -14.00 18.28
C GLY A 168 32.22 -13.69 19.09
N GLU A 169 32.02 -12.44 19.50
CA GLU A 169 30.89 -11.96 20.31
C GLU A 169 29.71 -11.45 19.45
N LEU A 170 29.92 -11.34 18.16
CA LEU A 170 28.93 -10.90 17.17
C LEU A 170 29.19 -11.64 15.85
N ASP A 171 28.12 -12.00 15.14
CA ASP A 171 28.18 -12.53 13.77
C ASP A 171 27.19 -11.75 12.88
N LYS A 172 27.31 -11.86 11.55
CA LYS A 172 26.47 -11.15 10.57
C LYS A 172 25.96 -12.06 9.46
#